data_AF-A0A948BZH5-F1
#
_entry.id   AF-A0A948BZH5-F1
#
_cell.length_a   1.000
_cell.length_b   1.000
_cell.length_c   1.000
_cell.angle_alpha   90.00
_cell.angle_beta   90.00
_cell.angle_gamma   90.00
#
_symmetry.space_group_name_H-M   'P 1'
#
loop_
_entity.id
_entity.type
_entity.pdbx_description
1 polymer ?
#
loop_
_entity_poly.entity_id
_entity_poly.type
_entity_poly.pdbx_seq_one_letter_code
_entity_poly.pdbx_strand_id
1 'polypeptide(L)'
;MMLQVNEQPYRFQPGVRALDLAAEIKPDADVFIVNGFPVGAETILADGDCCWLIRKGERPAADEMERLLYARHTPGVHARIKSSFVGIMGLGGLGSVVAVSLARIGIGRLLLADFDVVEPSNLNRQQYLVSQVGMRKVDALKENLAQINPYLDVSSINVVLTEQSIPEIFRDVDVLAECFDSAEMKAAALRCALTRMSGKGFVGVSGVAGYEENDLITTRKIRSGVYLVGDGETAAGPGQGLMAPRVGIAANCQANQILRILLGKA
;
A
#
# COMPACT_ATOMS: atom_id res chain seq x y z
N MET A 1 11.30 32.92 -7.63
CA MET A 1 10.32 31.87 -7.35
C MET A 1 10.88 30.91 -6.31
N MET A 2 10.01 30.37 -5.47
CA MET A 2 10.33 29.36 -4.48
C MET A 2 10.03 27.99 -5.06
N LEU A 3 10.99 27.08 -5.02
CA LEU A 3 10.85 25.70 -5.44
C LEU A 3 11.10 24.78 -4.26
N GLN A 4 10.50 23.59 -4.29
CA GLN A 4 10.85 22.49 -3.39
C GLN A 4 11.71 21.52 -4.19
N VAL A 5 13.01 21.39 -3.89
CA VAL A 5 13.89 20.40 -4.54
C VAL A 5 14.25 19.33 -3.53
N ASN A 6 13.86 18.08 -3.77
CA ASN A 6 14.03 16.97 -2.83
C ASN A 6 13.51 17.31 -1.41
N GLU A 7 12.33 17.96 -1.34
CA GLU A 7 11.66 18.46 -0.12
C GLU A 7 12.40 19.56 0.66
N GLN A 8 13.41 20.18 0.05
CA GLN A 8 14.10 21.33 0.61
C GLN A 8 13.74 22.60 -0.18
N PRO A 9 13.49 23.74 0.50
CA PRO A 9 13.14 24.98 -0.18
C PRO A 9 14.38 25.62 -0.81
N TYR A 10 14.28 25.99 -2.09
CA TYR A 10 15.30 26.76 -2.81
C TYR A 10 14.69 27.97 -3.51
N ARG A 11 15.49 29.02 -3.66
CA ARG A 11 15.07 30.25 -4.32
C ARG A 11 15.79 30.39 -5.66
N PHE A 12 15.02 30.43 -6.74
CA PHE A 12 15.51 30.60 -8.11
C PHE A 12 14.88 31.82 -8.78
N GLN A 13 15.46 32.27 -9.89
CA GLN A 13 14.84 33.28 -10.74
C GLN A 13 13.70 32.67 -11.59
N PRO A 14 12.66 33.45 -11.93
CA PRO A 14 11.65 33.01 -12.90
C PRO A 14 12.26 32.56 -14.22
N GLY A 15 11.71 31.51 -14.82
CA GLY A 15 12.20 30.95 -16.09
C GLY A 15 13.31 29.91 -15.95
N VAL A 16 13.69 29.54 -14.72
CA VAL A 16 14.64 28.44 -14.48
C VAL A 16 14.11 27.12 -15.03
N ARG A 17 15.00 26.33 -15.62
CA ARG A 17 14.70 25.01 -16.18
C ARG A 17 15.15 23.90 -15.24
N ALA A 18 14.64 22.69 -15.45
CA ALA A 18 15.04 21.52 -14.68
C ALA A 18 16.57 21.26 -14.72
N LEU A 19 17.23 21.50 -15.86
CA LEU A 19 18.69 21.38 -15.99
C LEU A 19 19.45 22.35 -15.09
N ASP A 20 18.94 23.57 -14.94
CA ASP A 20 19.57 24.61 -14.14
C ASP A 20 19.54 24.23 -12.64
N LEU A 21 18.49 23.51 -12.19
CA LEU A 21 18.44 22.90 -10.85
C LEU A 21 19.52 21.83 -10.67
N ALA A 22 19.71 20.96 -11.67
CA ALA A 22 20.77 19.95 -11.62
C ALA A 22 22.15 20.61 -11.52
N ALA A 23 22.45 21.61 -12.35
CA ALA A 23 23.74 22.29 -12.34
C ALA A 23 24.13 22.88 -10.97
N GLU A 24 23.15 23.33 -10.19
CA GLU A 24 23.39 23.90 -8.85
C GLU A 24 23.38 22.85 -7.73
N ILE A 25 22.48 21.86 -7.79
CA ILE A 25 22.20 20.96 -6.64
C ILE A 25 22.77 19.56 -6.85
N LYS A 26 22.61 18.99 -8.04
CA LYS A 26 23.05 17.62 -8.37
C LYS A 26 23.47 17.56 -9.86
N PRO A 27 24.71 18.01 -10.18
CA PRO A 27 25.13 18.22 -11.58
C PRO A 27 25.17 16.96 -12.44
N ASP A 28 25.19 15.81 -11.80
CA ASP A 28 25.21 14.47 -12.38
C ASP A 28 23.81 13.81 -12.43
N ALA A 29 22.73 14.58 -12.24
CA ALA A 29 21.37 14.09 -12.37
C ALA A 29 20.99 13.80 -13.83
N ASP A 30 20.38 12.63 -14.07
CA ASP A 30 19.92 12.17 -15.38
C ASP A 30 18.39 12.23 -15.53
N VAL A 31 17.67 12.25 -14.40
CA VAL A 31 16.22 12.15 -14.34
C VAL A 31 15.67 13.29 -13.50
N PHE A 32 14.70 13.99 -14.09
CA PHE A 32 14.01 15.12 -13.51
C PHE A 32 12.55 14.75 -13.31
N ILE A 33 12.04 14.88 -12.09
CA ILE A 33 10.61 14.66 -11.80
C ILE A 33 10.06 15.96 -11.23
N VAL A 34 8.96 16.45 -11.79
CA VAL A 34 8.26 17.66 -11.34
C VAL A 34 6.82 17.29 -11.02
N ASN A 35 6.38 17.59 -9.80
CA ASN A 35 5.04 17.33 -9.29
C ASN A 35 4.57 15.88 -9.48
N GLY A 36 5.49 14.93 -9.37
CA GLY A 36 5.22 13.49 -9.53
C GLY A 36 5.42 12.96 -10.96
N PHE A 37 5.69 13.81 -11.94
CA PHE A 37 5.79 13.42 -13.35
C PHE A 37 7.22 13.61 -13.91
N PRO A 38 7.77 12.64 -14.68
CA PRO A 38 9.07 12.80 -15.31
C PRO A 38 9.03 13.86 -16.41
N VAL A 39 10.00 14.76 -16.41
CA VAL A 39 10.06 15.87 -17.38
C VAL A 39 11.42 15.90 -18.11
N GLY A 40 11.48 16.70 -19.18
CA GLY A 40 12.72 16.96 -19.90
C GLY A 40 13.58 18.00 -19.19
N ALA A 41 14.89 18.00 -19.48
CA ALA A 41 15.85 18.93 -18.89
C ALA A 41 15.52 20.42 -19.18
N GLU A 42 14.88 20.68 -20.33
CA GLU A 42 14.47 22.03 -20.77
C GLU A 42 13.12 22.50 -20.20
N THR A 43 12.45 21.69 -19.38
CA THR A 43 11.16 22.06 -18.80
C THR A 43 11.32 23.28 -17.89
N ILE A 44 10.61 24.36 -18.21
CA ILE A 44 10.53 25.59 -17.40
C ILE A 44 9.66 25.33 -16.18
N LEU A 45 10.17 25.70 -15.01
CA LEU A 45 9.52 25.46 -13.74
C LEU A 45 8.65 26.65 -13.34
N ALA A 46 7.58 26.37 -12.58
CA ALA A 46 6.68 27.35 -12.00
C ALA A 46 6.97 27.55 -10.50
N ASP A 47 6.54 28.70 -9.96
CA ASP A 47 6.60 28.96 -8.53
C ASP A 47 5.78 27.91 -7.76
N GLY A 48 6.39 27.31 -6.74
CA GLY A 48 5.78 26.26 -5.92
C GLY A 48 5.97 24.82 -6.42
N ASP A 49 6.64 24.59 -7.57
CA ASP A 49 6.87 23.23 -8.07
C ASP A 49 7.71 22.37 -7.11
N CYS A 50 7.32 21.10 -7.00
CA CYS A 50 8.07 20.06 -6.30
C CYS A 50 8.93 19.28 -7.29
N CYS A 51 10.24 19.48 -7.24
CA CYS A 51 11.24 18.96 -8.16
C CYS A 51 12.10 17.88 -7.49
N TRP A 52 12.49 16.87 -8.27
CA TRP A 52 13.37 15.80 -7.84
C TRP A 52 14.45 15.52 -8.87
N LEU A 53 15.66 15.33 -8.39
CA LEU A 53 16.86 15.09 -9.21
C LEU A 53 17.42 13.70 -8.88
N ILE A 54 17.53 12.83 -9.89
CA ILE A 54 17.99 11.46 -9.70
C ILE A 54 19.10 11.15 -10.71
N ARG A 55 20.20 10.56 -10.21
CA ARG A 55 21.26 9.98 -11.03
C ARG A 55 20.98 8.51 -11.30
N LYS A 56 21.11 8.06 -12.54
CA LYS A 56 20.89 6.66 -12.91
C LYS A 56 22.04 5.79 -12.40
N GLY A 57 21.70 4.62 -11.86
CA GLY A 57 22.68 3.64 -11.37
C GLY A 57 23.33 3.98 -10.02
N GLU A 58 23.01 5.13 -9.45
CA GLU A 58 23.41 5.49 -8.08
C GLU A 58 22.46 4.82 -7.07
N ARG A 59 23.01 4.40 -5.93
CA ARG A 59 22.23 4.12 -4.72
C ARG A 59 22.36 5.33 -3.79
N PRO A 60 21.32 6.19 -3.68
CA PRO A 60 21.31 7.34 -2.78
C PRO A 60 21.61 6.99 -1.32
N ALA A 61 21.96 8.00 -0.53
CA ALA A 61 21.99 7.90 0.93
C ALA A 61 20.59 7.55 1.48
N ALA A 62 20.50 7.03 2.70
CA ALA A 62 19.23 6.50 3.22
C ALA A 62 18.12 7.57 3.33
N ASP A 63 18.45 8.76 3.81
CA ASP A 63 17.53 9.89 3.89
C ASP A 63 17.09 10.38 2.51
N GLU A 64 18.02 10.49 1.55
CA GLU A 64 17.71 10.84 0.16
C GLU A 64 16.85 9.75 -0.50
N MET A 65 17.17 8.48 -0.28
CA MET A 65 16.44 7.32 -0.81
C MET A 65 15.00 7.30 -0.34
N GLU A 66 14.73 7.58 0.95
CA GLU A 66 13.35 7.67 1.45
C GLU A 66 12.54 8.71 0.67
N ARG A 67 13.10 9.91 0.48
CA ARG A 67 12.39 10.97 -0.24
C ARG A 67 12.20 10.61 -1.72
N LEU A 68 13.23 10.04 -2.35
CA LEU A 68 13.20 9.64 -3.76
C LEU A 68 12.23 8.50 -4.06
N LEU A 69 11.99 7.58 -3.12
CA LEU A 69 10.98 6.51 -3.28
C LEU A 69 9.60 7.08 -3.60
N TYR A 70 9.30 8.28 -3.12
CA TYR A 70 7.98 8.91 -3.24
C TYR A 70 7.97 10.09 -4.21
N ALA A 71 9.06 10.28 -4.97
CA ALA A 71 9.18 11.38 -5.94
C ALA A 71 8.05 11.41 -6.97
N ARG A 72 7.42 10.26 -7.25
CA ARG A 72 6.29 10.11 -8.19
C ARG A 72 4.91 10.14 -7.54
N HIS A 73 4.82 10.38 -6.24
CA HIS A 73 3.54 10.55 -5.58
C HIS A 73 2.91 11.89 -5.92
N THR A 74 1.58 11.93 -5.88
CA THR A 74 0.85 13.20 -5.95
C THR A 74 1.29 14.12 -4.79
N PRO A 75 1.62 15.40 -5.05
CA PRO A 75 2.02 16.33 -4.00
C PRO A 75 1.04 16.37 -2.81
N GLY A 76 1.56 16.43 -1.59
CA GLY A 76 0.77 16.48 -0.34
C GLY A 76 0.16 15.14 0.10
N VAL A 77 0.17 14.09 -0.74
CA VAL A 77 -0.33 12.76 -0.36
C VAL A 77 0.63 12.07 0.60
N HIS A 78 1.94 12.10 0.31
CA HIS A 78 2.93 11.30 1.03
C HIS A 78 2.92 11.56 2.54
N ALA A 79 2.98 12.84 2.98
CA ALA A 79 3.00 13.18 4.40
C ALA A 79 1.81 12.58 5.19
N ARG A 80 0.62 12.58 4.59
CA ARG A 80 -0.59 12.02 5.21
C ARG A 80 -0.57 10.50 5.27
N ILE A 81 -0.04 9.85 4.24
CA ILE A 81 0.07 8.39 4.18
C ILE A 81 1.19 7.89 5.12
N LYS A 82 2.30 8.63 5.20
CA LYS A 82 3.39 8.36 6.14
C LYS A 82 2.98 8.48 7.60
N SER A 83 1.97 9.28 7.94
CA SER A 83 1.44 9.35 9.31
C SER A 83 0.37 8.31 9.62
N SER A 84 -0.05 7.51 8.63
CA SER A 84 -1.19 6.58 8.76
C SER A 84 -0.75 5.18 9.23
N PHE A 85 -1.66 4.48 9.91
CA PHE A 85 -1.47 3.14 10.44
C PHE A 85 -2.56 2.18 9.95
N VAL A 86 -2.18 1.10 9.25
CA VAL A 86 -3.13 0.12 8.71
C VAL A 86 -2.93 -1.26 9.35
N GLY A 87 -4.02 -1.88 9.78
CA GLY A 87 -4.05 -3.27 10.23
C GLY A 87 -4.49 -4.21 9.12
N ILE A 88 -3.76 -5.30 8.89
CA ILE A 88 -4.08 -6.31 7.89
C ILE A 88 -4.37 -7.64 8.60
N MET A 89 -5.60 -8.13 8.44
CA MET A 89 -6.11 -9.35 9.06
C MET A 89 -6.13 -10.49 8.04
N GLY A 90 -5.18 -11.41 8.15
CA GLY A 90 -4.93 -12.45 7.14
C GLY A 90 -3.94 -11.98 6.08
N LEU A 91 -2.93 -12.79 5.80
CA LEU A 91 -1.79 -12.52 4.92
C LEU A 91 -1.73 -13.55 3.78
N GLY A 92 -2.89 -14.02 3.34
CA GLY A 92 -3.06 -14.84 2.15
C GLY A 92 -2.91 -14.04 0.84
N GLY A 93 -3.65 -14.43 -0.20
CA GLY A 93 -3.57 -13.82 -1.53
C GLY A 93 -3.93 -12.34 -1.54
N LEU A 94 -4.89 -11.93 -0.72
CA LEU A 94 -5.30 -10.54 -0.59
C LEU A 94 -4.33 -9.76 0.29
N GLY A 95 -4.17 -10.17 1.56
CA GLY A 95 -3.42 -9.40 2.55
C GLY A 95 -1.95 -9.19 2.21
N SER A 96 -1.29 -10.21 1.63
CA SER A 96 0.12 -10.07 1.21
C SER A 96 0.28 -9.04 0.07
N VAL A 97 -0.65 -9.01 -0.89
CA VAL A 97 -0.67 -8.01 -1.96
C VAL A 97 -1.02 -6.62 -1.42
N VAL A 98 -2.03 -6.51 -0.54
CA VAL A 98 -2.39 -5.25 0.12
C VAL A 98 -1.18 -4.67 0.87
N ALA A 99 -0.46 -5.49 1.64
CA ALA A 99 0.71 -5.04 2.40
C ALA A 99 1.80 -4.47 1.48
N VAL A 100 2.12 -5.18 0.38
CA VAL A 100 3.10 -4.72 -0.62
C VAL A 100 2.64 -3.43 -1.28
N SER A 101 1.37 -3.32 -1.68
CA SER A 101 0.85 -2.12 -2.32
C SER A 101 0.87 -0.92 -1.37
N LEU A 102 0.48 -1.11 -0.10
CA LEU A 102 0.54 -0.07 0.92
C LEU A 102 1.98 0.36 1.25
N ALA A 103 2.93 -0.57 1.28
CA ALA A 103 4.34 -0.25 1.47
C ALA A 103 4.91 0.59 0.31
N ARG A 104 4.51 0.29 -0.93
CA ARG A 104 4.96 1.03 -2.13
C ARG A 104 4.42 2.45 -2.21
N ILE A 105 3.23 2.70 -1.67
CA ILE A 105 2.68 4.07 -1.55
C ILE A 105 3.17 4.80 -0.29
N GLY A 106 4.08 4.20 0.48
CA GLY A 106 4.73 4.85 1.62
C GLY A 106 3.87 4.98 2.87
N ILE A 107 3.03 3.98 3.16
CA ILE A 107 2.32 3.92 4.45
C ILE A 107 3.32 4.01 5.60
N GLY A 108 2.94 4.71 6.67
CA GLY A 108 3.82 4.88 7.83
C GLY A 108 4.04 3.59 8.59
N ARG A 109 2.93 2.91 8.89
CA ARG A 109 2.90 1.77 9.81
C ARG A 109 1.96 0.68 9.30
N LEU A 110 2.40 -0.57 9.40
CA LEU A 110 1.57 -1.76 9.18
C LEU A 110 1.55 -2.65 10.42
N LEU A 111 0.37 -3.13 10.79
CA LEU A 111 0.19 -4.22 11.75
C LEU A 111 -0.32 -5.46 11.02
N LEU A 112 0.52 -6.48 10.95
CA LEU A 112 0.23 -7.73 10.25
C LEU A 112 -0.23 -8.81 11.24
N ALA A 113 -1.35 -9.47 10.97
CA ALA A 113 -1.78 -10.61 11.78
C ALA A 113 -2.17 -11.81 10.92
N ASP A 114 -1.51 -12.93 11.16
CA ASP A 114 -1.79 -14.24 10.56
C ASP A 114 -1.15 -15.34 11.43
N PHE A 115 -1.73 -16.53 11.44
CA PHE A 115 -1.21 -17.67 12.20
C PHE A 115 -0.47 -18.70 11.33
N ASP A 116 -0.68 -18.68 10.02
CA ASP A 116 -0.19 -19.70 9.09
C ASP A 116 1.31 -19.58 8.79
N VAL A 117 1.79 -20.65 8.17
CA VAL A 117 3.09 -20.73 7.51
C VAL A 117 2.96 -20.69 5.99
N VAL A 118 4.03 -20.36 5.30
CA VAL A 118 4.10 -20.34 3.83
C VAL A 118 4.15 -21.76 3.30
N GLU A 119 3.20 -22.11 2.44
CA GLU A 119 3.14 -23.41 1.77
C GLU A 119 3.44 -23.28 0.27
N PRO A 120 3.91 -24.35 -0.42
CA PRO A 120 4.13 -24.31 -1.86
C PRO A 120 2.90 -23.89 -2.67
N SER A 121 1.71 -24.31 -2.24
CA SER A 121 0.42 -23.98 -2.89
C SER A 121 0.07 -22.49 -2.79
N ASN A 122 0.72 -21.73 -1.91
CA ASN A 122 0.48 -20.30 -1.72
C ASN A 122 1.20 -19.45 -2.78
N LEU A 123 2.33 -19.94 -3.30
CA LEU A 123 3.22 -19.20 -4.20
C LEU A 123 2.56 -18.82 -5.54
N ASN A 124 1.45 -19.45 -5.89
CA ASN A 124 0.70 -19.13 -7.10
C ASN A 124 0.04 -17.74 -7.08
N ARG A 125 -0.13 -17.12 -5.89
CA ARG A 125 -0.90 -15.87 -5.73
C ARG A 125 -0.53 -15.00 -4.53
N GLN A 126 0.35 -15.47 -3.64
CA GLN A 126 0.74 -14.76 -2.43
C GLN A 126 2.14 -14.17 -2.59
N GLN A 127 2.44 -13.04 -1.92
CA GLN A 127 3.73 -12.34 -2.05
C GLN A 127 4.84 -12.98 -1.20
N TYR A 128 5.09 -14.27 -1.42
CA TYR A 128 6.15 -15.06 -0.77
C TYR A 128 7.10 -15.66 -1.81
N LEU A 129 8.32 -15.96 -1.39
CA LEU A 129 9.35 -16.58 -2.23
C LEU A 129 9.44 -18.08 -1.98
N VAL A 130 9.97 -18.82 -2.96
CA VAL A 130 10.24 -20.28 -2.82
C VAL A 130 11.14 -20.57 -1.62
N SER A 131 12.12 -19.70 -1.36
CA SER A 131 13.04 -19.81 -0.21
C SER A 131 12.37 -19.61 1.14
N GLN A 132 11.13 -19.10 1.17
CA GLN A 132 10.38 -18.79 2.40
C GLN A 132 9.39 -19.89 2.78
N VAL A 133 9.29 -20.97 2.01
CA VAL A 133 8.43 -22.12 2.35
C VAL A 133 8.78 -22.65 3.74
N GLY A 134 7.77 -22.81 4.59
CA GLY A 134 7.90 -23.23 5.99
C GLY A 134 8.08 -22.10 6.99
N MET A 135 8.33 -20.86 6.55
CA MET A 135 8.35 -19.69 7.43
C MET A 135 6.93 -19.29 7.85
N ARG A 136 6.77 -18.64 8.99
CA ARG A 136 5.52 -17.98 9.34
C ARG A 136 5.24 -16.87 8.33
N LYS A 137 3.99 -16.77 7.86
CA LYS A 137 3.58 -15.75 6.87
C LYS A 137 3.91 -14.34 7.34
N VAL A 138 3.67 -14.05 8.62
CA VAL A 138 4.01 -12.77 9.26
C VAL A 138 5.49 -12.40 9.17
N ASP A 139 6.38 -13.37 9.31
CA ASP A 139 7.83 -13.15 9.32
C ASP A 139 8.36 -13.02 7.89
N ALA A 140 7.94 -13.92 7.00
CA ALA A 140 8.29 -13.88 5.58
C ALA A 140 7.83 -12.58 4.91
N LEU A 141 6.60 -12.12 5.19
CA LEU A 141 6.11 -10.88 4.63
C LEU A 141 6.84 -9.67 5.20
N LYS A 142 7.18 -9.68 6.50
CA LYS A 142 7.98 -8.61 7.12
C LYS A 142 9.36 -8.47 6.47
N GLU A 143 10.03 -9.58 6.16
CA GLU A 143 11.29 -9.57 5.40
C GLU A 143 11.11 -8.97 4.00
N ASN A 144 10.06 -9.38 3.29
CA ASN A 144 9.78 -8.86 1.94
C ASN A 144 9.51 -7.36 1.96
N LEU A 145 8.73 -6.89 2.94
CA LEU A 145 8.40 -5.47 3.11
C LEU A 145 9.65 -4.63 3.45
N ALA A 146 10.56 -5.13 4.28
CA ALA A 146 11.81 -4.44 4.60
C ALA A 146 12.71 -4.25 3.37
N GLN A 147 12.67 -5.18 2.40
CA GLN A 147 13.37 -5.03 1.12
C GLN A 147 12.67 -4.07 0.15
N ILE A 148 11.33 -3.97 0.23
CA ILE A 148 10.54 -3.06 -0.61
C ILE A 148 10.64 -1.61 -0.12
N ASN A 149 10.49 -1.41 1.19
CA ASN A 149 10.48 -0.10 1.83
C ASN A 149 11.09 -0.22 3.24
N PRO A 150 12.40 0.04 3.40
CA PRO A 150 13.07 -0.07 4.69
C PRO A 150 12.65 1.01 5.70
N TYR A 151 11.89 2.02 5.28
CA TYR A 151 11.42 3.13 6.13
C TYR A 151 10.01 2.89 6.69
N LEU A 152 9.41 1.75 6.38
CA LEU A 152 8.11 1.32 6.88
C LEU A 152 8.24 0.70 8.28
N ASP A 153 7.45 1.16 9.24
CA ASP A 153 7.30 0.48 10.53
C ASP A 153 6.36 -0.72 10.39
N VAL A 154 6.90 -1.93 10.48
CA VAL A 154 6.13 -3.18 10.41
C VAL A 154 6.14 -3.90 11.75
N SER A 155 4.96 -3.94 12.37
CA SER A 155 4.66 -4.82 13.49
C SER A 155 3.90 -6.04 13.00
N SER A 156 4.17 -7.20 13.60
CA SER A 156 3.50 -8.43 13.23
C SER A 156 3.16 -9.29 14.44
N ILE A 157 2.05 -10.00 14.37
CA ILE A 157 1.55 -10.87 15.45
C ILE A 157 1.15 -12.21 14.84
N ASN A 158 1.82 -13.27 15.26
CA ASN A 158 1.45 -14.63 14.86
C ASN A 158 0.29 -15.13 15.73
N VAL A 159 -0.96 -14.96 15.29
CA VAL A 159 -2.15 -15.22 16.10
C VAL A 159 -3.36 -15.63 15.27
N VAL A 160 -4.18 -16.53 15.83
CA VAL A 160 -5.53 -16.80 15.31
C VAL A 160 -6.46 -15.71 15.82
N LEU A 161 -6.94 -14.85 14.92
CA LEU A 161 -7.84 -13.76 15.29
C LEU A 161 -9.24 -14.28 15.63
N THR A 162 -9.86 -13.68 16.63
CA THR A 162 -11.26 -13.91 17.02
C THR A 162 -12.04 -12.61 16.99
N GLU A 163 -13.37 -12.69 17.01
CA GLU A 163 -14.24 -11.51 17.14
C GLU A 163 -13.92 -10.69 18.40
N GLN A 164 -13.42 -11.33 19.45
CA GLN A 164 -13.03 -10.70 20.71
C GLN A 164 -11.67 -10.00 20.60
N SER A 165 -10.69 -10.64 19.96
CA SER A 165 -9.31 -10.14 19.91
C SER A 165 -9.10 -9.02 18.89
N ILE A 166 -9.93 -8.93 17.83
CA ILE A 166 -9.77 -7.92 16.76
C ILE A 166 -9.74 -6.49 17.34
N PRO A 167 -10.73 -6.03 18.15
CA PRO A 167 -10.70 -4.67 18.66
C PRO A 167 -9.55 -4.39 19.63
N GLU A 168 -9.06 -5.42 20.34
CA GLU A 168 -7.95 -5.28 21.29
C GLU A 168 -6.62 -5.13 20.57
N ILE A 169 -6.38 -5.98 19.56
CA ILE A 169 -5.13 -5.98 18.78
C ILE A 169 -5.04 -4.74 17.90
N PHE A 170 -6.15 -4.35 17.27
CA PHE A 170 -6.17 -3.30 16.25
C PHE A 170 -6.74 -1.97 16.76
N ARG A 171 -6.79 -1.74 18.07
CA ARG A 171 -7.32 -0.50 18.68
C ARG A 171 -6.76 0.80 18.08
N ASP A 172 -5.48 0.81 17.75
CA ASP A 172 -4.75 2.03 17.38
C ASP A 172 -4.63 2.23 15.86
N VAL A 173 -5.07 1.27 15.03
CA VAL A 173 -5.00 1.42 13.56
C VAL A 173 -6.05 2.41 13.06
N ASP A 174 -5.79 3.09 11.96
CA ASP A 174 -6.75 4.01 11.31
C ASP A 174 -7.73 3.25 10.42
N VAL A 175 -7.23 2.24 9.68
CA VAL A 175 -8.01 1.44 8.74
C VAL A 175 -7.65 -0.03 8.87
N LEU A 176 -8.66 -0.89 8.77
CA LEU A 176 -8.56 -2.34 8.74
C LEU A 176 -8.74 -2.86 7.31
N ALA A 177 -7.81 -3.70 6.86
CA ALA A 177 -7.95 -4.58 5.70
C ALA A 177 -8.37 -5.97 6.19
N GLU A 178 -9.58 -6.39 5.83
CA GLU A 178 -10.05 -7.76 6.07
C GLU A 178 -9.67 -8.63 4.88
N CYS A 179 -8.92 -9.70 5.16
CA CYS A 179 -8.36 -10.61 4.17
C CYS A 179 -8.46 -12.09 4.62
N PHE A 180 -9.49 -12.44 5.38
CA PHE A 180 -9.75 -13.81 5.82
C PHE A 180 -10.29 -14.66 4.66
N ASP A 181 -10.10 -15.98 4.76
CA ASP A 181 -10.71 -16.94 3.83
C ASP A 181 -12.09 -17.42 4.31
N SER A 182 -12.30 -17.50 5.64
CA SER A 182 -13.55 -17.96 6.26
C SER A 182 -14.67 -16.92 6.16
N ALA A 183 -15.87 -17.36 5.75
CA ALA A 183 -17.06 -16.53 5.72
C ALA A 183 -17.49 -16.06 7.12
N GLU A 184 -17.31 -16.92 8.13
CA GLU A 184 -17.61 -16.62 9.53
C GLU A 184 -16.72 -15.50 10.06
N MET A 185 -15.41 -15.56 9.80
CA MET A 185 -14.45 -14.54 10.22
C MET A 185 -14.62 -13.24 9.45
N LYS A 186 -14.98 -13.30 8.16
CA LYS A 186 -15.41 -12.11 7.39
C LYS A 186 -16.57 -11.40 8.07
N ALA A 187 -17.62 -12.16 8.42
CA ALA A 187 -18.80 -11.62 9.08
C ALA A 187 -18.46 -11.06 10.48
N ALA A 188 -17.62 -11.76 11.25
CA ALA A 188 -17.16 -11.32 12.56
C ALA A 188 -16.35 -10.01 12.50
N ALA A 189 -15.42 -9.91 11.56
CA ALA A 189 -14.62 -8.70 11.34
C ALA A 189 -15.49 -7.50 10.92
N LEU A 190 -16.44 -7.73 10.00
CA LEU A 190 -17.40 -6.72 9.61
C LEU A 190 -18.27 -6.28 10.80
N ARG A 191 -18.79 -7.22 11.61
CA ARG A 191 -19.53 -6.87 12.83
C ARG A 191 -18.69 -6.02 13.78
N CYS A 192 -17.44 -6.40 14.04
CA CYS A 192 -16.52 -5.61 14.87
C CYS A 192 -16.34 -4.19 14.34
N ALA A 193 -16.11 -4.04 13.03
CA ALA A 193 -15.98 -2.73 12.39
C ALA A 193 -17.26 -1.88 12.50
N LEU A 194 -18.43 -2.53 12.46
CA LEU A 194 -19.72 -1.84 12.57
C LEU A 194 -20.07 -1.45 14.01
N THR A 195 -19.68 -2.23 15.02
CA THR A 195 -20.19 -2.08 16.40
C THR A 195 -19.15 -1.71 17.44
N ARG A 196 -17.90 -2.21 17.33
CA ARG A 196 -16.86 -2.09 18.38
C ARG A 196 -15.69 -1.20 17.98
N MET A 197 -15.53 -0.93 16.69
CA MET A 197 -14.43 -0.11 16.15
C MET A 197 -14.98 1.10 15.37
N SER A 198 -16.05 1.70 15.88
CA SER A 198 -16.65 2.90 15.29
C SER A 198 -15.62 4.03 15.18
N GLY A 199 -15.45 4.57 13.97
CA GLY A 199 -14.49 5.62 13.68
C GLY A 199 -13.22 5.12 12.98
N LYS A 200 -12.97 3.81 12.97
CA LYS A 200 -11.93 3.20 12.13
C LYS A 200 -12.48 2.92 10.73
N GLY A 201 -11.63 3.05 9.72
CA GLY A 201 -11.94 2.58 8.37
C GLY A 201 -11.93 1.07 8.30
N PHE A 202 -12.70 0.49 7.39
CA PHE A 202 -12.73 -0.94 7.13
C PHE A 202 -12.95 -1.19 5.63
N VAL A 203 -12.13 -2.06 5.06
CA VAL A 203 -12.31 -2.55 3.69
C VAL A 203 -12.18 -4.07 3.71
N GLY A 204 -13.27 -4.76 3.40
CA GLY A 204 -13.28 -6.22 3.23
C GLY A 204 -13.38 -6.64 1.76
N VAL A 205 -13.16 -7.92 1.50
CA VAL A 205 -13.20 -8.46 0.14
C VAL A 205 -14.03 -9.73 0.08
N SER A 206 -14.90 -9.85 -0.93
CA SER A 206 -15.72 -11.03 -1.18
C SER A 206 -15.94 -11.20 -2.68
N GLY A 207 -15.77 -12.42 -3.19
CA GLY A 207 -15.97 -12.67 -4.62
C GLY A 207 -14.73 -12.39 -5.46
N VAL A 208 -13.76 -13.32 -5.44
CA VAL A 208 -12.47 -13.16 -6.15
C VAL A 208 -11.95 -14.44 -6.81
N ALA A 209 -12.76 -15.50 -6.81
CA ALA A 209 -12.35 -16.79 -7.34
C ALA A 209 -12.50 -16.85 -8.86
N GLY A 210 -11.83 -17.82 -9.47
CA GLY A 210 -11.84 -18.02 -10.91
C GLY A 210 -11.04 -16.98 -11.69
N TYR A 211 -11.49 -16.72 -12.91
CA TYR A 211 -10.82 -15.89 -13.91
C TYR A 211 -11.84 -15.04 -14.69
N GLU A 212 -12.97 -14.72 -14.07
CA GLU A 212 -14.03 -13.91 -14.70
C GLU A 212 -13.51 -12.51 -15.09
N GLU A 213 -14.38 -11.72 -15.73
CA GLU A 213 -14.08 -10.36 -16.16
C GLU A 213 -13.67 -9.45 -14.98
N ASN A 214 -12.78 -8.50 -15.27
CA ASN A 214 -12.24 -7.58 -14.27
C ASN A 214 -13.30 -6.59 -13.76
N ASP A 215 -14.21 -6.17 -14.64
CA ASP A 215 -15.20 -5.13 -14.36
C ASP A 215 -16.28 -5.58 -13.35
N LEU A 216 -16.36 -6.89 -13.09
CA LEU A 216 -17.20 -7.45 -12.02
C LEU A 216 -16.66 -7.12 -10.62
N ILE A 217 -15.36 -6.84 -10.48
CA ILE A 217 -14.75 -6.44 -9.21
C ILE A 217 -15.09 -4.98 -8.94
N THR A 218 -16.11 -4.75 -8.12
CA THR A 218 -16.59 -3.40 -7.79
C THR A 218 -16.31 -3.06 -6.33
N THR A 219 -16.40 -1.77 -5.98
CA THR A 219 -16.32 -1.30 -4.59
C THR A 219 -17.69 -0.81 -4.13
N ARG A 220 -18.28 -1.47 -3.14
CA ARG A 220 -19.57 -1.13 -2.56
C ARG A 220 -19.40 -0.47 -1.18
N LYS A 221 -19.99 0.71 -1.00
CA LYS A 221 -20.07 1.40 0.29
C LYS A 221 -21.21 0.78 1.12
N ILE A 222 -20.90 0.25 2.30
CA ILE A 222 -21.90 -0.24 3.26
C ILE A 222 -22.38 0.90 4.14
N ARG A 223 -21.43 1.69 4.66
CA ARG A 223 -21.67 2.97 5.34
C ARG A 223 -20.40 3.83 5.25
N SER A 224 -20.46 5.04 5.81
CA SER A 224 -19.25 5.88 5.92
C SER A 224 -18.11 5.12 6.61
N GLY A 225 -16.95 5.05 5.95
CA GLY A 225 -15.75 4.36 6.44
C GLY A 225 -15.74 2.85 6.27
N VAL A 226 -16.80 2.21 5.77
CA VAL A 226 -16.91 0.74 5.65
C VAL A 226 -17.29 0.33 4.23
N TYR A 227 -16.41 -0.42 3.58
CA TYR A 227 -16.52 -0.81 2.17
C TYR A 227 -16.28 -2.30 1.98
N LEU A 228 -16.88 -2.85 0.93
CA LEU A 228 -16.60 -4.20 0.43
C LEU A 228 -16.16 -4.12 -1.02
N VAL A 229 -15.16 -4.91 -1.38
CA VAL A 229 -14.60 -5.02 -2.73
C VAL A 229 -14.80 -6.44 -3.27
N GLY A 230 -15.05 -6.58 -4.57
CA GLY A 230 -15.14 -7.87 -5.25
C GLY A 230 -16.44 -8.03 -6.04
N ASP A 231 -16.65 -9.21 -6.61
CA ASP A 231 -17.85 -9.51 -7.38
C ASP A 231 -19.04 -9.96 -6.50
N GLY A 232 -18.78 -10.33 -5.24
CA GLY A 232 -19.80 -10.79 -4.30
C GLY A 232 -20.44 -12.15 -4.60
N GLU A 233 -20.03 -12.84 -5.66
CA GLU A 233 -20.66 -14.07 -6.16
C GLU A 233 -19.68 -15.26 -6.20
N THR A 234 -18.44 -15.06 -6.64
CA THR A 234 -17.49 -16.16 -6.88
C THR A 234 -16.85 -16.66 -5.58
N ALA A 235 -16.83 -17.97 -5.39
CA ALA A 235 -16.18 -18.62 -4.25
C ALA A 235 -15.16 -19.66 -4.73
N ALA A 236 -14.09 -19.86 -3.95
CA ALA A 236 -13.12 -20.91 -4.24
C ALA A 236 -13.74 -22.29 -3.94
N GLY A 237 -13.48 -23.26 -4.80
CA GLY A 237 -14.01 -24.62 -4.66
C GLY A 237 -13.40 -25.58 -5.69
N PRO A 238 -13.80 -26.87 -5.67
CA PRO A 238 -13.38 -27.83 -6.67
C PRO A 238 -13.68 -27.33 -8.10
N GLY A 239 -12.65 -27.21 -8.93
CA GLY A 239 -12.76 -26.67 -10.30
C GLY A 239 -12.69 -25.14 -10.40
N GLN A 240 -12.74 -24.41 -9.28
CA GLN A 240 -12.69 -22.94 -9.25
C GLN A 240 -11.63 -22.46 -8.25
N GLY A 241 -10.42 -22.24 -8.75
CA GLY A 241 -9.27 -21.83 -7.95
C GLY A 241 -9.18 -20.32 -7.73
N LEU A 242 -8.16 -19.91 -6.98
CA LEU A 242 -7.78 -18.51 -6.78
C LEU A 242 -6.62 -18.16 -7.71
N MET A 243 -6.89 -17.33 -8.72
CA MET A 243 -5.91 -16.95 -9.74
C MET A 243 -5.19 -15.65 -9.37
N ALA A 244 -3.85 -15.64 -9.44
CA ALA A 244 -3.00 -14.50 -9.09
C ALA A 244 -3.50 -13.15 -9.64
N PRO A 245 -3.80 -13.03 -10.96
CA PRO A 245 -4.24 -11.76 -11.53
C PRO A 245 -5.55 -11.25 -10.93
N ARG A 246 -6.57 -12.12 -10.83
CA ARG A 246 -7.90 -11.75 -10.31
C ARG A 246 -7.84 -11.38 -8.82
N VAL A 247 -7.11 -12.16 -8.02
CA VAL A 247 -6.86 -11.86 -6.60
C VAL A 247 -6.09 -10.55 -6.47
N GLY A 248 -5.09 -10.32 -7.31
CA GLY A 248 -4.29 -9.09 -7.33
C GLY A 248 -5.11 -7.85 -7.68
N ILE A 249 -6.05 -7.94 -8.62
CA ILE A 249 -6.97 -6.84 -8.96
C ILE A 249 -7.82 -6.48 -7.74
N ALA A 250 -8.49 -7.46 -7.12
CA ALA A 250 -9.31 -7.22 -5.94
C ALA A 250 -8.49 -6.68 -4.75
N ALA A 251 -7.29 -7.21 -4.51
CA ALA A 251 -6.39 -6.74 -3.48
C ALA A 251 -5.93 -5.28 -3.72
N ASN A 252 -5.64 -4.91 -4.96
CA ASN A 252 -5.27 -3.53 -5.28
C ASN A 252 -6.48 -2.58 -5.24
N CYS A 253 -7.68 -3.04 -5.59
CA CYS A 253 -8.92 -2.30 -5.33
C CYS A 253 -9.11 -2.06 -3.83
N GLN A 254 -8.88 -3.07 -2.98
CA GLN A 254 -8.90 -2.95 -1.52
C GLN A 254 -7.86 -1.94 -1.02
N ALA A 255 -6.60 -2.07 -1.43
CA ALA A 255 -5.52 -1.15 -1.05
C ALA A 255 -5.78 0.30 -1.50
N ASN A 256 -6.29 0.49 -2.72
CA ASN A 256 -6.66 1.81 -3.23
C ASN A 256 -7.86 2.40 -2.45
N GLN A 257 -8.85 1.59 -2.08
CA GLN A 257 -9.95 2.05 -1.24
C GLN A 257 -9.47 2.45 0.17
N ILE A 258 -8.51 1.73 0.74
CA ILE A 258 -7.84 2.12 1.99
C ILE A 258 -7.15 3.49 1.83
N LEU A 259 -6.37 3.67 0.76
CA LEU A 259 -5.75 4.96 0.43
C LEU A 259 -6.80 6.09 0.35
N ARG A 260 -7.93 5.86 -0.31
CA ARG A 260 -9.02 6.85 -0.42
C ARG A 260 -9.61 7.22 0.95
N ILE A 261 -9.79 6.26 1.85
CA ILE A 261 -10.24 6.52 3.23
C ILE A 261 -9.20 7.36 3.96
N LEU A 262 -7.94 6.97 3.92
CA LEU A 262 -6.84 7.68 4.56
C LEU A 262 -6.71 9.12 4.04
N LEU A 263 -7.03 9.36 2.76
CA LEU A 263 -7.09 10.68 2.13
C LEU A 263 -8.42 11.44 2.32
N GLY A 264 -9.40 10.89 3.05
CA GLY A 264 -10.69 11.54 3.28
C GLY A 264 -11.49 11.76 2.00
N LYS A 265 -11.32 10.87 1.01
CA LYS A 265 -11.98 10.89 -0.31
C LYS A 265 -13.02 9.76 -0.46
N ALA A 266 -13.43 9.13 0.65
CA ALA A 266 -14.29 7.94 0.68
C ALA A 266 -15.68 8.22 1.27
#